data_AF-A0A845Q7M9-F1
#
_entry.id   AF-A0A845Q7M9-F1
#
_cell.length_a   1.000
_cell.length_b   1.000
_cell.length_c   1.000
_cell.angle_alpha   90.00
_cell.angle_beta   90.00
_cell.angle_gamma   90.00
#
_symmetry.space_group_name_H-M   'P 1'
#
loop_
_entity.id
_entity.type
_entity.pdbx_description
1 polymer ?
#
loop_
_entity_poly.entity_id
_entity_poly.type
_entity_poly.pdbx_seq_one_letter_code
_entity_poly.pdbx_strand_id
1 'polypeptide(L)'
;MREALLRPGHARTLAMLAVVTVLMVAMAAFAVSMQRRAVTSDFEPRPVFPELAERANQAQRVVIRSRKETVTVERDATDPALWRVTEKGGHPVKPQLVKRTVVGLADLELIEARTAQPEWHKHINLTDPDDKGTGVRITVYGADDIVLASLIAGKLEGSADIDGSGTIYVRRTGEDQTYVARGSFNLEQNPAAWLDTGILTLAKGHVHHVEVTPAEGEAYVVELDGEPDLAATPGPAYRIRGLDEGLEPVTDYAINGIGNALVGLSFIDVVPAEDRTLEAPVTSRFVTGDGLVITAEAEKQDKLYYARFRADTTAEASEAVKAEAEALDARLGAFVYALPTAKGADLTRALDTLVQPREEGAVDLEAVADPAE
;
A
#
# COMPACT_ATOMS: atom_id res chain seq x y z
N MET A 1 -40.41 7.75 67.45
CA MET A 1 -40.61 7.49 66.00
C MET A 1 -40.18 6.08 65.58
N ARG A 2 -40.31 5.12 66.51
CA ARG A 2 -40.41 3.67 66.32
C ARG A 2 -41.69 3.31 67.08
N GLU A 3 -42.44 2.28 66.68
CA GLU A 3 -43.72 1.83 67.29
C GLU A 3 -45.03 2.40 66.73
N ALA A 4 -45.18 2.46 65.40
CA ALA A 4 -46.50 2.69 64.78
C ALA A 4 -46.78 1.80 63.54
N LEU A 5 -46.25 0.57 63.48
CA LEU A 5 -46.40 -0.28 62.28
C LEU A 5 -46.71 -1.77 62.53
N LEU A 6 -47.21 -2.17 63.69
CA LEU A 6 -47.64 -3.56 63.90
C LEU A 6 -49.05 -3.64 64.51
N ARG A 7 -50.06 -3.37 63.68
CA ARG A 7 -51.41 -3.96 63.87
C ARG A 7 -51.39 -5.39 63.30
N PRO A 8 -52.03 -6.38 63.95
CA PRO A 8 -51.95 -7.80 63.58
C PRO A 8 -52.52 -8.15 62.18
N GLY A 9 -53.16 -7.20 61.48
CA GLY A 9 -53.57 -7.34 60.08
C GLY A 9 -52.47 -6.98 59.07
N HIS A 10 -51.64 -5.95 59.32
CA HIS A 10 -50.64 -5.45 58.38
C HIS A 10 -49.35 -6.28 58.35
N ALA A 11 -49.01 -6.97 59.44
CA ALA A 11 -47.87 -7.88 59.48
C ALA A 11 -48.04 -9.06 58.50
N ARG A 12 -49.27 -9.55 58.33
CA ARG A 12 -49.60 -10.59 57.34
C ARG A 12 -49.53 -10.06 55.91
N THR A 13 -50.01 -8.85 55.67
CA THR A 13 -49.93 -8.20 54.36
C THR A 13 -48.48 -7.90 53.97
N LEU A 14 -47.66 -7.41 54.91
CA LEU A 14 -46.22 -7.17 54.72
C LEU A 14 -45.46 -8.48 54.49
N ALA A 15 -45.77 -9.55 55.24
CA ALA A 15 -45.17 -10.86 55.02
C ALA A 15 -45.56 -11.44 53.64
N MET A 16 -46.81 -11.29 53.23
CA MET A 16 -47.28 -11.72 51.91
C MET A 16 -46.58 -10.94 50.78
N LEU A 17 -46.45 -9.62 50.92
CA LEU A 17 -45.71 -8.77 49.98
C LEU A 17 -44.22 -9.15 49.92
N ALA A 18 -43.58 -9.47 51.04
CA ALA A 18 -42.20 -9.91 51.08
C ALA A 18 -42.00 -11.24 50.32
N VAL A 19 -42.90 -12.21 50.53
CA VAL A 19 -42.86 -13.50 49.81
C VAL A 19 -43.04 -13.30 48.31
N VAL A 20 -44.01 -12.49 47.90
CA VAL A 20 -44.24 -12.18 46.48
C VAL A 20 -43.03 -11.47 45.86
N THR A 21 -42.40 -10.55 46.59
CA THR A 21 -41.21 -9.84 46.12
C THR A 21 -40.03 -10.80 45.94
N VAL A 22 -39.80 -11.71 46.89
CA VAL A 22 -38.75 -12.75 46.76
C VAL A 22 -39.02 -13.66 45.57
N LEU A 23 -40.28 -14.06 45.35
CA LEU A 23 -40.69 -14.85 44.20
C LEU A 23 -40.46 -14.13 42.87
N MET A 24 -40.81 -12.84 42.79
CA MET A 24 -40.59 -12.01 41.60
C MET A 24 -39.09 -11.80 41.33
N VAL A 25 -38.28 -11.58 42.36
CA VAL A 25 -36.82 -11.49 42.23
C VAL A 25 -36.22 -12.82 41.78
N ALA A 26 -36.70 -13.95 42.30
CA ALA A 26 -36.25 -15.27 41.88
C ALA A 26 -36.63 -15.57 40.42
N MET A 27 -37.86 -15.24 40.00
CA MET A 27 -38.29 -15.37 38.60
C MET A 27 -37.51 -14.44 37.68
N ALA A 28 -37.25 -13.19 38.08
CA ALA A 28 -36.43 -12.26 37.31
C ALA A 28 -34.98 -12.78 37.18
N ALA A 29 -34.38 -13.26 38.27
CA ALA A 29 -33.04 -13.85 38.24
C ALA A 29 -32.99 -15.10 37.36
N PHE A 30 -34.03 -15.95 37.41
CA PHE A 30 -34.15 -17.13 36.56
C PHE A 30 -34.30 -16.75 35.08
N ALA A 31 -35.17 -15.79 34.76
CA ALA A 31 -35.35 -15.29 33.40
C ALA A 31 -34.06 -14.66 32.84
N VAL A 32 -33.36 -13.83 33.64
CA VAL A 32 -32.06 -13.26 33.27
C VAL A 32 -31.00 -14.36 33.08
N SER A 33 -31.00 -15.40 33.90
CA SER A 33 -30.08 -16.54 33.75
C SER A 33 -30.35 -17.34 32.47
N MET A 34 -31.63 -17.57 32.15
CA MET A 34 -32.05 -18.31 30.96
C MET A 34 -31.78 -17.51 29.68
N GLN A 35 -31.98 -16.19 29.73
CA GLN A 35 -31.63 -15.28 28.64
C GLN A 35 -30.11 -15.16 28.48
N ARG A 36 -29.33 -15.13 29.56
CA ARG A 36 -27.86 -15.20 29.48
C ARG A 36 -27.37 -16.51 28.84
N ARG A 37 -27.95 -17.65 29.21
CA ARG A 37 -27.62 -18.96 28.59
C ARG A 37 -27.99 -19.05 27.12
N ALA A 38 -29.07 -18.39 26.70
CA ALA A 38 -29.44 -18.29 25.28
C ALA A 38 -28.55 -17.32 24.48
N VAL A 39 -27.82 -16.41 25.16
CA VAL A 39 -26.94 -15.40 24.56
C VAL A 39 -25.46 -15.80 24.65
N THR A 40 -25.08 -16.65 25.60
CA THR A 40 -23.75 -17.29 25.62
C THR A 40 -23.78 -18.48 24.68
N SER A 41 -23.39 -18.25 23.43
CA SER A 41 -22.99 -19.29 22.49
C SER A 41 -21.92 -20.15 23.15
N ASP A 42 -22.23 -21.43 23.43
CA ASP A 42 -21.27 -22.45 23.93
C ASP A 42 -20.30 -22.91 22.83
N PHE A 43 -20.04 -22.02 21.87
CA PHE A 43 -19.22 -22.29 20.71
C PHE A 43 -17.76 -22.24 21.14
N GLU A 44 -17.11 -23.39 21.07
CA GLU A 44 -15.68 -23.51 21.31
C GLU A 44 -14.92 -22.90 20.12
N PRO A 45 -14.06 -21.89 20.35
CA PRO A 45 -13.25 -21.30 19.29
C PRO A 45 -12.39 -22.37 18.61
N ARG A 46 -12.32 -22.30 17.28
CA ARG A 46 -11.55 -23.28 16.49
C ARG A 46 -11.05 -22.68 15.19
N PRO A 47 -9.89 -23.13 14.66
CA PRO A 47 -9.37 -22.63 13.39
C PRO A 47 -10.36 -22.80 12.24
N VAL A 48 -10.43 -21.81 11.34
CA VAL A 48 -11.24 -21.92 10.11
C VAL A 48 -10.70 -23.01 9.20
N PHE A 49 -9.38 -23.11 9.08
CA PHE A 49 -8.68 -24.12 8.28
C PHE A 49 -7.57 -24.80 9.11
N PRO A 50 -7.89 -25.84 9.90
CA PRO A 50 -6.92 -26.46 10.82
C PRO A 50 -5.63 -26.96 10.13
N GLU A 51 -5.73 -27.44 8.90
CA GLU A 51 -4.58 -27.96 8.14
C GLU A 51 -3.76 -26.86 7.44
N LEU A 52 -4.28 -25.64 7.31
CA LEU A 52 -3.60 -24.58 6.54
C LEU A 52 -2.32 -24.12 7.24
N ALA A 53 -2.27 -24.10 8.57
CA ALA A 53 -1.09 -23.69 9.32
C ALA A 53 0.14 -24.57 9.00
N GLU A 54 -0.06 -25.89 8.89
CA GLU A 54 1.01 -26.83 8.54
C GLU A 54 1.36 -26.80 7.05
N ARG A 55 0.41 -26.38 6.20
CA ARG A 55 0.52 -26.37 4.74
C ARG A 55 0.79 -25.00 4.15
N ALA A 56 0.91 -23.95 4.95
CA ALA A 56 1.06 -22.56 4.47
C ALA A 56 2.24 -22.39 3.51
N ASN A 57 3.34 -23.10 3.76
CA ASN A 57 4.52 -23.07 2.89
C ASN A 57 4.30 -23.75 1.53
N GLN A 58 3.25 -24.57 1.38
CA GLN A 58 2.87 -25.21 0.13
C GLN A 58 2.09 -24.26 -0.79
N ALA A 59 1.71 -23.06 -0.33
CA ALA A 59 0.98 -22.10 -1.14
C ALA A 59 1.79 -21.68 -2.38
N GLN A 60 1.16 -21.82 -3.55
CA GLN A 60 1.71 -21.44 -4.86
C GLN A 60 0.93 -20.30 -5.51
N ARG A 61 -0.36 -20.15 -5.18
CA ARG A 61 -1.21 -19.12 -5.76
C ARG A 61 -2.26 -18.65 -4.79
N VAL A 62 -2.47 -17.35 -4.70
CA VAL A 62 -3.51 -16.71 -3.89
C VAL A 62 -4.40 -15.91 -4.82
N VAL A 63 -5.70 -16.18 -4.79
CA VAL A 63 -6.70 -15.46 -5.56
C VAL A 63 -7.65 -14.76 -4.61
N ILE A 64 -7.73 -13.44 -4.71
CA ILE A 64 -8.73 -12.63 -4.01
C ILE A 64 -9.68 -12.09 -5.05
N ARG A 65 -10.96 -12.44 -4.92
CA ARG A 65 -12.00 -12.10 -5.88
C ARG A 65 -13.09 -11.31 -5.17
N SER A 66 -13.45 -10.18 -5.74
CA SER A 66 -14.61 -9.40 -5.37
C SER A 66 -15.56 -9.29 -6.56
N ARG A 67 -16.68 -8.59 -6.38
CA ARG A 67 -17.59 -8.27 -7.47
C ARG A 67 -16.95 -7.42 -8.57
N LYS A 68 -15.93 -6.62 -8.24
CA LYS A 68 -15.36 -5.62 -9.14
C LYS A 68 -14.05 -6.08 -9.75
N GLU A 69 -13.21 -6.70 -8.94
CA GLU A 69 -11.81 -6.95 -9.27
C GLU A 69 -11.39 -8.34 -8.81
N THR A 70 -10.35 -8.86 -9.45
CA THR A 70 -9.63 -10.05 -9.02
C THR A 70 -8.18 -9.67 -8.87
N VAL A 71 -7.56 -10.17 -7.81
CA VAL A 71 -6.11 -10.12 -7.60
C VAL A 71 -5.61 -11.55 -7.57
N THR A 72 -4.64 -11.85 -8.40
CA THR A 72 -4.04 -13.17 -8.53
C THR A 72 -2.54 -13.02 -8.31
N VAL A 73 -2.07 -13.60 -7.21
CA VAL A 73 -0.67 -13.56 -6.81
C VAL A 73 -0.11 -14.97 -6.88
N GLU A 74 0.91 -15.16 -7.70
CA GLU A 74 1.50 -16.47 -8.02
C GLU A 74 2.97 -16.48 -7.60
N ARG A 75 3.40 -17.62 -7.06
CA ARG A 75 4.81 -17.82 -6.73
C ARG A 75 5.59 -17.96 -8.03
N ASP A 76 6.75 -17.31 -8.11
CA ASP A 76 7.60 -17.39 -9.29
C ASP A 76 8.14 -18.82 -9.47
N ALA A 77 8.13 -19.30 -10.73
CA ALA A 77 8.53 -20.66 -11.07
C ALA A 77 10.04 -20.89 -11.01
N THR A 78 10.84 -19.82 -11.11
CA THR A 78 12.30 -19.84 -11.11
C THR A 78 12.90 -19.51 -9.74
N ASP A 79 12.25 -18.63 -8.98
CA ASP A 79 12.65 -18.29 -7.61
C ASP A 79 11.46 -18.42 -6.65
N PRO A 80 11.42 -19.48 -5.81
CA PRO A 80 10.31 -19.70 -4.89
C PRO A 80 10.19 -18.63 -3.79
N ALA A 81 11.18 -17.75 -3.60
CA ALA A 81 11.08 -16.62 -2.68
C ALA A 81 10.26 -15.46 -3.27
N LEU A 82 10.14 -15.39 -4.61
CA LEU A 82 9.45 -14.32 -5.31
C LEU A 82 7.99 -14.67 -5.58
N TRP A 83 7.16 -13.64 -5.55
CA TRP A 83 5.75 -13.71 -5.89
C TRP A 83 5.42 -12.58 -6.87
N ARG A 84 4.48 -12.81 -7.75
CA ARG A 84 4.11 -11.92 -8.85
C ARG A 84 2.62 -11.70 -8.91
N VAL A 85 2.19 -10.47 -9.22
CA VAL A 85 0.78 -10.15 -9.42
C VAL A 85 0.42 -10.20 -10.90
N THR A 86 -0.54 -11.05 -11.25
CA THR A 86 -0.88 -11.38 -12.64
C THR A 86 -1.47 -10.17 -13.36
N GLU A 87 -2.37 -9.44 -12.69
CA GLU A 87 -3.09 -8.29 -13.26
C GLU A 87 -2.18 -7.08 -13.55
N LYS A 88 -0.90 -7.14 -13.16
CA LYS A 88 0.12 -6.11 -13.44
C LYS A 88 1.29 -6.68 -14.23
N GLY A 89 1.02 -7.61 -15.14
CA GLY A 89 2.02 -8.20 -16.03
C GLY A 89 3.05 -9.09 -15.33
N GLY A 90 2.70 -9.65 -14.17
CA GLY A 90 3.63 -10.46 -13.38
C GLY A 90 4.68 -9.64 -12.64
N HIS A 91 4.41 -8.37 -12.31
CA HIS A 91 5.33 -7.58 -11.51
C HIS A 91 5.54 -8.18 -10.10
N PRO A 92 6.75 -8.15 -9.53
CA PRO A 92 7.01 -8.57 -8.16
C PRO A 92 6.10 -7.91 -7.12
N VAL A 93 5.70 -8.68 -6.11
CA VAL A 93 4.87 -8.23 -4.98
C VAL A 93 5.65 -8.10 -3.68
N LYS A 94 5.12 -7.33 -2.73
CA LYS A 94 5.64 -7.24 -1.36
C LYS A 94 5.53 -8.60 -0.64
N PRO A 95 6.63 -9.27 -0.29
CA PRO A 95 6.59 -10.61 0.32
C PRO A 95 5.84 -10.63 1.66
N GLN A 96 5.91 -9.55 2.43
CA GLN A 96 5.23 -9.43 3.71
C GLN A 96 3.70 -9.43 3.55
N LEU A 97 3.18 -8.91 2.43
CA LEU A 97 1.75 -8.86 2.17
C LEU A 97 1.19 -10.26 1.86
N VAL A 98 1.92 -11.05 1.07
CA VAL A 98 1.59 -12.47 0.81
C VAL A 98 1.61 -13.26 2.12
N LYS A 99 2.68 -13.12 2.91
CA LYS A 99 2.80 -13.79 4.21
C LYS A 99 1.63 -13.45 5.14
N ARG A 100 1.29 -12.16 5.28
CA ARG A 100 0.15 -11.70 6.09
C ARG A 100 -1.18 -12.26 5.59
N THR A 101 -1.30 -12.50 4.29
CA THR A 101 -2.50 -13.09 3.67
C THR A 101 -2.64 -14.57 4.02
N VAL A 102 -1.61 -15.38 3.76
CA VAL A 102 -1.67 -16.85 3.94
C VAL A 102 -1.64 -17.23 5.42
N VAL A 103 -0.73 -16.64 6.20
CA VAL A 103 -0.63 -16.93 7.64
C VAL A 103 -1.84 -16.37 8.38
N GLY A 104 -2.28 -15.15 8.05
CA GLY A 104 -3.48 -14.57 8.67
C GLY A 104 -4.74 -15.39 8.41
N LEU A 105 -4.84 -16.06 7.24
CA LEU A 105 -5.93 -16.99 6.96
C LEU A 105 -5.82 -18.30 7.76
N ALA A 106 -4.60 -18.77 8.02
CA ALA A 106 -4.34 -19.97 8.82
C ALA A 106 -4.65 -19.74 10.32
N ASP A 107 -4.35 -18.56 10.83
CA ASP A 107 -4.57 -18.15 12.21
C ASP A 107 -6.01 -17.68 12.47
N LEU A 108 -6.86 -17.66 11.43
CA LEU A 108 -8.24 -17.20 11.56
C LEU A 108 -9.06 -18.22 12.37
N GLU A 109 -9.75 -17.75 13.41
CA GLU A 109 -10.54 -18.60 14.31
C GLU A 109 -12.03 -18.31 14.19
N LEU A 110 -12.84 -19.35 14.04
CA LEU A 110 -14.29 -19.25 14.22
C LEU A 110 -14.57 -19.05 15.72
N ILE A 111 -15.47 -18.13 16.07
CA ILE A 111 -15.84 -17.85 17.47
C ILE A 111 -17.34 -17.92 17.74
N GLU A 112 -18.17 -17.81 16.69
CA GLU A 112 -19.61 -17.91 16.83
C GLU A 112 -20.24 -18.45 15.55
N ALA A 113 -21.14 -19.43 15.66
CA ALA A 113 -21.96 -19.86 14.54
C ALA A 113 -23.12 -18.87 14.33
N ARG A 114 -23.39 -18.52 13.07
CA ARG A 114 -24.49 -17.64 12.68
C ARG A 114 -25.55 -18.45 11.94
N THR A 115 -25.89 -18.05 10.72
CA THR A 115 -26.98 -18.66 9.93
C THR A 115 -26.46 -19.72 8.97
N ALA A 116 -27.26 -20.76 8.73
CA ALA A 116 -27.08 -21.73 7.65
C ALA A 116 -28.07 -21.51 6.49
N GLN A 117 -28.90 -20.46 6.56
CA GLN A 117 -29.92 -20.18 5.55
C GLN A 117 -29.31 -19.34 4.42
N PRO A 118 -29.20 -19.85 3.18
CA PRO A 118 -28.53 -19.16 2.07
C PRO A 118 -29.11 -17.78 1.76
N GLU A 119 -30.42 -17.62 1.90
CA GLU A 119 -31.13 -16.35 1.65
C GLU A 119 -30.70 -15.22 2.60
N TRP A 120 -30.06 -15.55 3.74
CA TRP A 120 -29.55 -14.59 4.70
C TRP A 120 -28.14 -14.11 4.40
N HIS A 121 -27.37 -14.82 3.57
CA HIS A 121 -25.96 -14.48 3.28
C HIS A 121 -25.79 -13.06 2.75
N LYS A 122 -26.76 -12.56 1.96
CA LYS A 122 -26.77 -11.20 1.41
C LYS A 122 -26.79 -10.11 2.49
N HIS A 123 -27.36 -10.38 3.67
CA HIS A 123 -27.48 -9.40 4.74
C HIS A 123 -26.17 -9.20 5.51
N ILE A 124 -25.23 -10.15 5.39
CA ILE A 124 -23.91 -10.14 6.03
C ILE A 124 -22.77 -10.14 4.99
N ASN A 125 -23.08 -9.83 3.73
CA ASN A 125 -22.16 -9.79 2.59
C ASN A 125 -21.37 -11.09 2.36
N LEU A 126 -22.03 -12.24 2.44
CA LEU A 126 -21.40 -13.55 2.22
C LEU A 126 -21.83 -14.24 0.93
N THR A 127 -22.54 -13.54 0.03
CA THR A 127 -22.86 -14.07 -1.29
C THR A 127 -21.59 -14.17 -2.14
N ASP A 128 -21.45 -15.27 -2.89
CA ASP A 128 -20.23 -15.54 -3.67
C ASP A 128 -20.06 -14.49 -4.79
N PRO A 129 -18.86 -13.91 -4.97
CA PRO A 129 -18.60 -12.96 -6.06
C PRO A 129 -18.85 -13.53 -7.47
N ASP A 130 -18.73 -14.83 -7.70
CA ASP A 130 -19.04 -15.45 -9.00
C ASP A 130 -20.54 -15.38 -9.33
N ASP A 131 -21.39 -15.38 -8.30
CA ASP A 131 -22.83 -15.16 -8.43
C ASP A 131 -23.20 -13.66 -8.37
N LYS A 132 -22.22 -12.78 -8.66
CA LYS A 132 -22.34 -11.32 -8.54
C LYS A 132 -22.66 -10.86 -7.11
N GLY A 133 -22.30 -11.68 -6.12
CA GLY A 133 -22.46 -11.41 -4.70
C GLY A 133 -21.56 -10.27 -4.20
N THR A 134 -21.75 -9.91 -2.93
CA THR A 134 -21.01 -8.82 -2.27
C THR A 134 -19.88 -9.31 -1.38
N GLY A 135 -19.72 -10.63 -1.22
CA GLY A 135 -18.60 -11.22 -0.50
C GLY A 135 -17.28 -11.10 -1.26
N VAL A 136 -16.19 -11.15 -0.50
CA VAL A 136 -14.83 -11.20 -1.02
C VAL A 136 -14.33 -12.63 -0.80
N ARG A 137 -14.07 -13.35 -1.89
CA ARG A 137 -13.56 -14.72 -1.82
C ARG A 137 -12.05 -14.71 -1.87
N ILE A 138 -11.41 -15.30 -0.88
CA ILE A 138 -9.98 -15.60 -0.89
C ILE A 138 -9.80 -17.11 -1.09
N THR A 139 -8.92 -17.51 -1.99
CA THR A 139 -8.56 -18.91 -2.20
C THR A 139 -7.05 -19.06 -2.29
N VAL A 140 -6.51 -19.96 -1.49
CA VAL A 140 -5.10 -20.33 -1.48
C VAL A 140 -4.97 -21.70 -2.13
N TYR A 141 -4.17 -21.76 -3.18
CA TYR A 141 -3.86 -22.96 -3.94
C TYR A 141 -2.44 -23.42 -3.65
N GLY A 142 -2.24 -24.74 -3.61
CA GLY A 142 -0.94 -25.39 -3.59
C GLY A 142 -0.51 -25.82 -4.99
N ALA A 143 0.37 -26.82 -5.06
CA ALA A 143 0.75 -27.45 -6.32
C ALA A 143 -0.47 -28.10 -7.00
N ASP A 144 -0.41 -28.24 -8.33
CA ASP A 144 -1.43 -28.88 -9.16
C ASP A 144 -2.85 -28.33 -8.95
N ASP A 145 -2.96 -27.03 -8.66
CA ASP A 145 -4.21 -26.32 -8.36
C ASP A 145 -5.02 -26.91 -7.20
N ILE A 146 -4.38 -27.65 -6.29
CA ILE A 146 -5.01 -28.16 -5.08
C ILE A 146 -5.43 -26.98 -4.19
N VAL A 147 -6.71 -26.89 -3.86
CA VAL A 147 -7.22 -25.86 -2.93
C VAL A 147 -6.77 -26.21 -1.50
N LEU A 148 -5.95 -25.36 -0.90
CA LEU A 148 -5.52 -25.47 0.50
C LEU A 148 -6.56 -24.82 1.45
N ALA A 149 -7.14 -23.71 1.02
CA ALA A 149 -8.19 -23.00 1.76
C ALA A 149 -9.01 -22.13 0.81
N SER A 150 -10.31 -22.01 1.07
CA SER A 150 -11.21 -21.13 0.32
C SER A 150 -12.28 -20.56 1.25
N LEU A 151 -12.30 -19.24 1.40
CA LEU A 151 -13.13 -18.51 2.35
C LEU A 151 -13.82 -17.35 1.63
N ILE A 152 -15.09 -17.12 1.94
CA ILE A 152 -15.79 -15.89 1.60
C ILE A 152 -15.88 -15.05 2.87
N ALA A 153 -15.33 -13.85 2.80
CA ALA A 153 -15.35 -12.85 3.85
C ALA A 153 -16.39 -11.76 3.52
N GLY A 154 -17.13 -11.34 4.54
CA GLY A 154 -18.24 -10.43 4.40
C GLY A 154 -18.08 -9.17 5.24
N LYS A 155 -19.15 -8.79 5.94
CA LYS A 155 -19.19 -7.57 6.72
C LYS A 155 -18.30 -7.69 7.98
N LEU A 156 -17.56 -6.63 8.30
CA LEU A 156 -16.88 -6.50 9.59
C LEU A 156 -17.91 -6.42 10.72
N GLU A 157 -17.62 -7.10 11.83
CA GLU A 157 -18.42 -7.09 13.04
C GLU A 157 -17.59 -6.45 14.15
N GLY A 158 -18.10 -5.40 14.79
CA GLY A 158 -17.38 -4.70 15.87
C GLY A 158 -16.20 -3.85 15.42
N SER A 159 -15.38 -3.45 16.41
CA SER A 159 -14.14 -2.71 16.23
C SER A 159 -12.97 -3.68 16.36
N ALA A 160 -11.77 -3.34 15.87
CA ALA A 160 -10.59 -4.11 16.19
C ALA A 160 -10.34 -4.13 17.71
N ASP A 161 -9.95 -5.29 18.23
CA ASP A 161 -9.51 -5.51 19.61
C ASP A 161 -8.17 -4.79 19.86
N ILE A 162 -7.73 -4.76 21.13
CA ILE A 162 -6.52 -4.03 21.58
C ILE A 162 -5.26 -4.55 20.87
N ASP A 163 -5.25 -5.81 20.47
CA ASP A 163 -4.16 -6.45 19.72
C ASP A 163 -4.23 -6.21 18.20
N GLY A 164 -5.23 -5.46 17.72
CA GLY A 164 -5.47 -5.17 16.32
C GLY A 164 -6.20 -6.29 15.55
N SER A 165 -6.63 -7.36 16.22
CA SER A 165 -7.47 -8.40 15.62
C SER A 165 -8.92 -7.93 15.52
N GLY A 166 -9.59 -8.17 14.39
CA GLY A 166 -11.00 -7.80 14.20
C GLY A 166 -11.90 -9.02 14.17
N THR A 167 -13.21 -8.79 14.33
CA THR A 167 -14.22 -9.82 14.02
C THR A 167 -14.89 -9.56 12.68
N ILE A 168 -15.15 -10.63 11.93
CA ILE A 168 -15.69 -10.55 10.56
C ILE A 168 -16.60 -11.75 10.29
N TYR A 169 -17.69 -11.51 9.56
CA TYR A 169 -18.52 -12.59 9.06
C TYR A 169 -17.79 -13.36 7.95
N VAL A 170 -17.78 -14.68 8.05
CA VAL A 170 -17.14 -15.57 7.07
C VAL A 170 -17.98 -16.80 6.80
N ARG A 171 -17.76 -17.41 5.64
CA ARG A 171 -18.17 -18.80 5.37
C ARG A 171 -17.12 -19.47 4.50
N ARG A 172 -16.93 -20.78 4.68
CA ARG A 172 -16.12 -21.55 3.75
C ARG A 172 -16.85 -21.63 2.40
N THR A 173 -16.09 -21.62 1.31
CA THR A 173 -16.67 -21.73 -0.03
C THR A 173 -17.37 -23.08 -0.19
N GLY A 174 -18.60 -23.06 -0.71
CA GLY A 174 -19.43 -24.27 -0.86
C GLY A 174 -20.22 -24.68 0.38
N GLU A 175 -20.01 -24.03 1.54
CA GLU A 175 -20.81 -24.26 2.75
C GLU A 175 -21.87 -23.16 2.93
N ASP A 176 -23.06 -23.54 3.41
CA ASP A 176 -24.11 -22.58 3.74
C ASP A 176 -24.01 -22.02 5.16
N GLN A 177 -23.31 -22.75 6.04
CA GLN A 177 -23.08 -22.32 7.41
C GLN A 177 -22.13 -21.11 7.44
N THR A 178 -22.58 -20.06 8.10
CA THR A 178 -21.82 -18.83 8.31
C THR A 178 -21.35 -18.72 9.75
N TYR A 179 -20.28 -17.97 9.94
CA TYR A 179 -19.65 -17.79 11.24
C TYR A 179 -19.20 -16.35 11.42
N VAL A 180 -18.98 -15.98 12.67
CA VAL A 180 -18.08 -14.89 13.03
C VAL A 180 -16.71 -15.49 13.24
N ALA A 181 -15.71 -14.89 12.60
CA ALA A 181 -14.32 -15.24 12.83
C ALA A 181 -13.55 -14.07 13.46
N ARG A 182 -12.56 -14.37 14.29
CA ARG A 182 -11.60 -13.43 14.86
C ARG A 182 -10.23 -13.64 14.21
N GLY A 183 -9.56 -12.54 13.87
CA GLY A 183 -8.18 -12.56 13.42
C GLY A 183 -7.79 -11.31 12.64
N SER A 184 -6.60 -11.35 12.04
CA SER A 184 -6.12 -10.31 11.14
C SER A 184 -5.55 -10.97 9.88
N PHE A 185 -6.19 -10.73 8.75
CA PHE A 185 -5.73 -11.21 7.46
C PHE A 185 -5.94 -10.15 6.39
N ASN A 186 -5.17 -10.27 5.32
CA ASN A 186 -5.17 -9.30 4.24
C ASN A 186 -6.19 -9.67 3.16
N LEU A 187 -7.11 -8.74 2.88
CA LEU A 187 -8.12 -8.83 1.81
C LEU A 187 -7.95 -7.70 0.79
N GLU A 188 -6.71 -7.30 0.54
CA GLU A 188 -6.40 -6.24 -0.41
C GLU A 188 -6.86 -6.62 -1.83
N GLN A 189 -7.84 -5.86 -2.34
CA GLN A 189 -8.51 -6.11 -3.61
C GLN A 189 -7.92 -5.31 -4.76
N ASN A 190 -7.11 -4.28 -4.48
CA ASN A 190 -6.44 -3.50 -5.49
C ASN A 190 -5.12 -4.17 -5.89
N PRO A 191 -4.94 -4.65 -7.14
CA PRO A 191 -3.68 -5.25 -7.57
C PRO A 191 -2.46 -4.33 -7.37
N ALA A 192 -2.63 -3.00 -7.50
CA ALA A 192 -1.52 -2.06 -7.36
C ALA A 192 -0.97 -1.99 -5.92
N ALA A 193 -1.79 -2.27 -4.91
CA ALA A 193 -1.35 -2.27 -3.52
C ALA A 193 -0.38 -3.43 -3.20
N TRP A 194 -0.40 -4.49 -4.02
CA TRP A 194 0.49 -5.64 -3.89
C TRP A 194 1.89 -5.41 -4.41
N LEU A 195 2.07 -4.45 -5.32
CA LEU A 195 3.32 -4.18 -6.01
C LEU A 195 4.45 -3.87 -5.01
N ASP A 196 5.62 -4.47 -5.24
CA ASP A 196 6.87 -3.94 -4.69
C ASP A 196 7.26 -2.69 -5.48
N THR A 197 7.11 -1.52 -4.86
CA THR A 197 7.17 -0.23 -5.56
C THR A 197 8.57 0.36 -5.68
N GLY A 198 9.61 -0.34 -5.22
CA GLY A 198 10.99 0.13 -5.31
C GLY A 198 11.54 0.08 -6.73
N ILE A 199 11.97 1.22 -7.28
CA ILE A 199 12.66 1.24 -8.58
C ILE A 199 14.14 0.92 -8.40
N LEU A 200 14.89 1.68 -7.60
CA LEU A 200 16.27 1.37 -7.24
C LEU A 200 16.63 2.00 -5.90
N THR A 201 17.69 1.51 -5.27
CA THR A 201 18.23 2.08 -4.03
C THR A 201 19.46 2.90 -4.37
N LEU A 202 19.30 4.22 -4.47
CA LEU A 202 20.40 5.14 -4.70
C LEU A 202 20.52 6.14 -3.53
N ALA A 203 21.72 6.28 -2.99
CA ALA A 203 21.99 7.28 -1.97
C ALA A 203 22.10 8.68 -2.59
N LYS A 204 21.80 9.70 -1.79
CA LYS A 204 21.99 11.09 -2.18
C LYS A 204 23.45 11.36 -2.56
N GLY A 205 23.68 12.22 -3.55
CA GLY A 205 25.03 12.61 -3.97
C GLY A 205 25.79 11.59 -4.81
N HIS A 206 25.22 10.41 -5.06
CA HIS A 206 25.84 9.44 -5.96
C HIS A 206 25.69 9.85 -7.43
N VAL A 207 24.60 10.55 -7.78
CA VAL A 207 24.41 11.13 -9.13
C VAL A 207 25.35 12.32 -9.28
N HIS A 208 26.33 12.19 -10.17
CA HIS A 208 27.28 13.26 -10.48
C HIS A 208 26.69 14.26 -11.47
N HIS A 209 25.97 13.78 -12.49
CA HIS A 209 25.27 14.66 -13.41
C HIS A 209 24.05 13.97 -14.04
N VAL A 210 23.13 14.79 -14.53
CA VAL A 210 21.92 14.42 -15.24
C VAL A 210 21.91 15.15 -16.57
N GLU A 211 21.89 14.43 -17.67
CA GLU A 211 21.68 14.98 -19.00
C GLU A 211 20.19 14.90 -19.33
N VAL A 212 19.54 16.05 -19.52
CA VAL A 212 18.11 16.14 -19.80
C VAL A 212 17.91 16.56 -21.24
N THR A 213 17.23 15.71 -22.00
CA THR A 213 16.79 15.97 -23.38
C THR A 213 15.26 16.08 -23.38
N PRO A 214 14.70 17.30 -23.36
CA PRO A 214 13.27 17.52 -23.48
C PRO A 214 12.70 17.04 -24.81
N ALA A 215 11.39 16.78 -24.85
CA ALA A 215 10.66 16.57 -26.10
C ALA A 215 10.63 17.85 -26.96
N GLU A 216 10.52 19.01 -26.30
CA GLU A 216 10.55 20.34 -26.91
C GLU A 216 11.43 21.26 -26.05
N GLY A 217 12.23 22.11 -26.70
CA GLY A 217 13.14 23.04 -26.04
C GLY A 217 14.60 22.59 -26.05
N GLU A 218 15.42 23.28 -25.25
CA GLU A 218 16.86 23.09 -25.20
C GLU A 218 17.25 21.98 -24.22
N ALA A 219 18.20 21.13 -24.62
CA ALA A 219 18.81 20.14 -23.75
C ALA A 219 19.76 20.81 -22.76
N TYR A 220 19.82 20.30 -21.53
CA TYR A 220 20.64 20.89 -20.49
C TYR A 220 21.23 19.80 -19.58
N VAL A 221 22.26 20.19 -18.82
CA VAL A 221 22.92 19.29 -17.87
C VAL A 221 22.86 19.89 -16.48
N VAL A 222 22.40 19.08 -15.52
CA VAL A 222 22.47 19.39 -14.09
C VAL A 222 23.61 18.58 -13.50
N GLU A 223 24.52 19.21 -12.76
CA GLU A 223 25.66 18.53 -12.16
C GLU A 223 25.80 18.83 -10.66
N LEU A 224 26.34 17.86 -9.94
CA LEU A 224 26.65 17.98 -8.52
C LEU A 224 27.59 19.18 -8.32
N ASP A 225 27.24 20.07 -7.39
CA ASP A 225 28.04 21.25 -7.12
C ASP A 225 29.09 20.97 -6.04
N GLY A 226 30.30 20.64 -6.48
CA GLY A 226 31.41 20.28 -5.59
C GLY A 226 31.34 18.83 -5.07
N GLU A 227 31.91 18.60 -3.89
CA GLU A 227 31.83 17.30 -3.23
C GLU A 227 30.46 17.11 -2.56
N PRO A 228 29.92 15.87 -2.54
CA PRO A 228 28.59 15.63 -1.97
C PRO A 228 28.60 15.84 -0.44
N ASP A 229 28.01 16.95 0.02
CA ASP A 229 27.72 17.15 1.43
C ASP A 229 26.43 16.41 1.83
N LEU A 230 26.61 15.20 2.37
CA LEU A 230 25.51 14.34 2.82
C LEU A 230 24.86 14.82 4.14
N ALA A 231 25.52 15.72 4.88
CA ALA A 231 25.01 16.29 6.12
C ALA A 231 24.19 17.56 5.89
N ALA A 232 24.39 18.24 4.76
CA ALA A 232 23.58 19.38 4.36
C ALA A 232 22.10 18.99 4.16
N THR A 233 21.20 19.84 4.64
CA THR A 233 19.75 19.75 4.38
C THR A 233 19.33 20.96 3.54
N PRO A 234 18.76 20.77 2.33
CA PRO A 234 18.24 19.52 1.79
C PRO A 234 19.27 18.63 1.06
N GLY A 235 20.55 19.05 1.04
CA GLY A 235 21.71 18.57 0.26
C GLY A 235 21.77 17.11 -0.21
N PRO A 236 22.64 16.81 -1.19
CA PRO A 236 23.64 17.69 -1.81
C PRO A 236 23.08 18.64 -2.87
N ALA A 237 23.83 19.71 -3.15
CA ALA A 237 23.46 20.78 -4.07
C ALA A 237 23.85 20.44 -5.51
N TYR A 238 23.04 20.92 -6.45
CA TYR A 238 23.21 20.76 -7.88
C TYR A 238 23.11 22.13 -8.56
N ARG A 239 23.78 22.27 -9.71
CA ARG A 239 23.72 23.46 -10.55
C ARG A 239 23.55 23.10 -12.02
N ILE A 240 23.01 24.02 -12.81
CA ILE A 240 22.96 23.89 -14.27
C ILE A 240 24.35 24.17 -14.83
N ARG A 241 24.89 23.24 -15.62
CA ARG A 241 26.20 23.38 -16.27
C ARG A 241 26.11 24.45 -17.37
N GLY A 242 27.01 25.42 -17.32
CA GLY A 242 27.11 26.45 -18.36
C GLY A 242 25.93 27.43 -18.39
N LEU A 243 25.26 27.66 -17.25
CA LEU A 243 24.19 28.65 -17.15
C LEU A 243 24.69 30.05 -17.55
N ASP A 244 23.96 30.73 -18.43
CA ASP A 244 24.28 32.08 -18.88
C ASP A 244 24.36 33.08 -17.73
N GLU A 245 25.30 34.03 -17.79
CA GLU A 245 25.51 35.04 -16.73
C GLU A 245 24.30 35.97 -16.52
N GLY A 246 23.45 36.13 -17.55
CA GLY A 246 22.21 36.92 -17.46
C GLY A 246 21.04 36.16 -16.81
N LEU A 247 21.22 34.87 -16.52
CA LEU A 247 20.20 34.01 -15.93
C LEU A 247 20.59 33.60 -14.51
N GLU A 248 19.57 33.32 -13.70
CA GLU A 248 19.72 32.71 -12.40
C GLU A 248 18.65 31.64 -12.17
N PRO A 249 18.93 30.62 -11.34
CA PRO A 249 17.91 29.65 -10.94
C PRO A 249 16.70 30.32 -10.32
N VAL A 250 15.48 29.89 -10.72
CA VAL A 250 14.25 30.31 -10.05
C VAL A 250 14.27 29.86 -8.58
N THR A 251 14.68 28.61 -8.33
CA THR A 251 14.95 28.09 -6.99
C THR A 251 15.99 26.97 -7.03
N ASP A 252 16.84 26.88 -6.00
CA ASP A 252 17.75 25.74 -5.83
C ASP A 252 17.00 24.42 -5.67
N TYR A 253 15.81 24.45 -5.08
CA TYR A 253 14.96 23.26 -4.89
C TYR A 253 14.60 22.59 -6.23
N ALA A 254 14.29 23.37 -7.26
CA ALA A 254 13.94 22.84 -8.57
C ALA A 254 15.11 22.11 -9.23
N ILE A 255 16.33 22.66 -9.13
CA ILE A 255 17.55 22.03 -9.68
C ILE A 255 17.94 20.79 -8.85
N ASN A 256 17.92 20.92 -7.52
CA ASN A 256 18.21 19.81 -6.61
C ASN A 256 17.21 18.65 -6.77
N GLY A 257 15.96 18.94 -7.11
CA GLY A 257 14.93 17.94 -7.41
C GLY A 257 15.34 17.03 -8.57
N ILE A 258 15.91 17.60 -9.64
CA ILE A 258 16.39 16.85 -10.81
C ILE A 258 17.56 15.95 -10.41
N GLY A 259 18.60 16.49 -9.78
CA GLY A 259 19.77 15.70 -9.35
C GLY A 259 19.42 14.55 -8.39
N ASN A 260 18.39 14.75 -7.56
CA ASN A 260 17.91 13.77 -6.58
C ASN A 260 16.66 12.98 -7.03
N ALA A 261 16.27 13.05 -8.30
CA ALA A 261 14.99 12.50 -8.75
C ALA A 261 14.88 10.98 -8.47
N LEU A 262 15.97 10.23 -8.70
CA LEU A 262 16.07 8.79 -8.47
C LEU A 262 16.15 8.40 -6.99
N VAL A 263 16.50 9.33 -6.09
CA VAL A 263 16.63 9.04 -4.66
C VAL A 263 15.26 8.74 -4.06
N GLY A 264 15.09 7.53 -3.52
CA GLY A 264 13.82 7.07 -2.95
C GLY A 264 12.68 7.02 -3.97
N LEU A 265 13.01 6.84 -5.26
CA LEU A 265 12.01 6.77 -6.32
C LEU A 265 11.15 5.52 -6.15
N SER A 266 9.84 5.74 -6.10
CA SER A 266 8.82 4.70 -6.12
C SER A 266 7.74 5.05 -7.15
N PHE A 267 6.97 4.04 -7.52
CA PHE A 267 5.84 4.17 -8.43
C PHE A 267 4.53 3.83 -7.72
N ILE A 268 3.41 4.26 -8.30
CA ILE A 268 2.06 4.00 -7.78
C ILE A 268 1.34 2.89 -8.55
N ASP A 269 1.71 2.67 -9.81
CA ASP A 269 1.18 1.62 -10.64
C ASP A 269 2.17 1.23 -11.74
N VAL A 270 1.95 0.07 -12.37
CA VAL A 270 2.82 -0.47 -13.42
C VAL A 270 1.99 -1.20 -14.48
N VAL A 271 2.46 -1.15 -15.71
CA VAL A 271 1.92 -1.91 -16.85
C VAL A 271 3.07 -2.53 -17.65
N PRO A 272 2.85 -3.65 -18.36
CA PRO A 272 3.82 -4.17 -19.32
C PRO A 272 4.29 -3.08 -20.29
N ALA A 273 5.57 -3.09 -20.66
CA ALA A 273 6.14 -2.05 -21.51
C ALA A 273 5.51 -1.95 -22.90
N GLU A 274 4.93 -3.04 -23.39
CA GLU A 274 4.20 -3.10 -24.67
C GLU A 274 2.80 -2.50 -24.61
N ASP A 275 2.18 -2.46 -23.42
CA ASP A 275 0.82 -1.94 -23.21
C ASP A 275 0.78 -0.41 -23.08
N ARG A 276 1.94 0.25 -23.07
CA ARG A 276 2.06 1.69 -22.90
C ARG A 276 3.17 2.27 -23.75
N THR A 277 2.78 3.05 -24.76
CA THR A 277 3.71 3.85 -25.57
C THR A 277 3.90 5.23 -24.96
N LEU A 278 5.14 5.72 -24.97
CA LEU A 278 5.47 7.12 -24.70
C LEU A 278 5.69 7.80 -26.05
N GLU A 279 4.93 8.86 -26.37
CA GLU A 279 4.92 9.46 -27.70
C GLU A 279 6.07 10.45 -27.88
N ALA A 280 6.21 11.36 -26.92
CA ALA A 280 7.26 12.37 -26.88
C ALA A 280 7.84 12.45 -25.46
N PRO A 281 8.56 11.41 -24.99
CA PRO A 281 9.13 11.42 -23.65
C PRO A 281 10.27 12.42 -23.53
N VAL A 282 10.42 12.98 -22.33
CA VAL A 282 11.68 13.60 -21.88
C VAL A 282 12.64 12.49 -21.50
N THR A 283 13.87 12.54 -22.02
CA THR A 283 14.92 11.59 -21.68
C THR A 283 15.86 12.23 -20.67
N SER A 284 15.93 11.66 -19.47
CA SER A 284 16.83 12.08 -18.39
C SER A 284 17.83 10.97 -18.09
N ARG A 285 19.11 11.21 -18.38
CA ARG A 285 20.21 10.25 -18.20
C ARG A 285 21.02 10.62 -16.95
N PHE A 286 20.88 9.82 -15.91
CA PHE A 286 21.53 9.97 -14.61
C PHE A 286 22.83 9.18 -14.58
N VAL A 287 23.95 9.87 -14.41
CA VAL A 287 25.28 9.25 -14.35
C VAL A 287 25.84 9.37 -12.94
N THR A 288 26.17 8.23 -12.35
CA THR A 288 26.77 8.17 -11.02
C THR A 288 28.30 8.24 -11.06
N GLY A 289 28.93 8.53 -9.92
CA GLY A 289 30.39 8.63 -9.82
C GLY A 289 31.15 7.32 -10.06
N ASP A 290 30.51 6.17 -9.85
CA ASP A 290 31.07 4.83 -10.08
C ASP A 290 30.77 4.27 -11.49
N GLY A 291 30.09 5.05 -12.33
CA GLY A 291 29.83 4.73 -13.72
C GLY A 291 28.52 4.00 -14.00
N LEU A 292 27.62 3.82 -13.01
CA LEU A 292 26.24 3.39 -13.28
C LEU A 292 25.49 4.49 -14.02
N VAL A 293 24.73 4.09 -15.04
CA VAL A 293 23.89 5.01 -15.79
C VAL A 293 22.45 4.55 -15.82
N ILE A 294 21.55 5.38 -15.32
CA ILE A 294 20.10 5.15 -15.38
C ILE A 294 19.51 6.13 -16.37
N THR A 295 18.86 5.63 -17.41
CA THR A 295 18.11 6.46 -18.36
C THR A 295 16.63 6.34 -18.04
N ALA A 296 15.99 7.46 -17.75
CA ALA A 296 14.54 7.57 -17.56
C ALA A 296 13.93 8.27 -18.77
N GLU A 297 13.04 7.58 -19.49
CA GLU A 297 12.18 8.18 -20.50
C GLU A 297 10.82 8.41 -19.83
N ALA A 298 10.44 9.67 -19.60
CA ALA A 298 9.24 10.01 -18.86
C ALA A 298 8.35 10.98 -19.63
N GLU A 299 7.05 10.73 -19.60
CA GLU A 299 6.04 11.56 -20.26
C GLU A 299 4.83 11.74 -19.35
N LYS A 300 4.26 12.94 -19.34
CA LYS A 300 2.98 13.19 -18.71
C LYS A 300 1.86 12.80 -19.67
N GLN A 301 1.09 11.77 -19.32
CA GLN A 301 -0.11 11.38 -20.04
C GLN A 301 -1.32 11.55 -19.12
N ASP A 302 -2.28 12.36 -19.55
CA ASP A 302 -3.42 12.80 -18.74
C ASP A 302 -3.01 13.47 -17.41
N LYS A 303 -3.17 12.75 -16.30
CA LYS A 303 -2.93 13.24 -14.93
C LYS A 303 -1.70 12.65 -14.27
N LEU A 304 -1.09 11.64 -14.90
CA LEU A 304 0.01 10.88 -14.34
C LEU A 304 1.25 11.02 -15.22
N TYR A 305 2.40 10.79 -14.61
CA TYR A 305 3.64 10.61 -15.34
C TYR A 305 3.87 9.13 -15.51
N TYR A 306 4.21 8.72 -16.73
CA TYR A 306 4.64 7.36 -17.04
C TYR A 306 6.11 7.40 -17.40
N ALA A 307 6.88 6.46 -16.86
CA ALA A 307 8.31 6.38 -17.11
C ALA A 307 8.75 4.96 -17.45
N ARG A 308 9.69 4.86 -18.39
CA ARG A 308 10.48 3.67 -18.65
C ARG A 308 11.90 3.91 -18.15
N PHE A 309 12.50 2.89 -17.55
CA PHE A 309 13.87 2.95 -17.07
C PHE A 309 14.73 1.93 -17.81
N ARG A 310 15.94 2.34 -18.14
CA ARG A 310 17.00 1.49 -18.67
C ARG A 310 18.26 1.69 -17.82
N ALA A 311 18.98 0.60 -17.54
CA ALA A 311 20.25 0.68 -16.84
C ALA A 311 21.40 0.28 -17.77
N ASP A 312 22.51 1.00 -17.69
CA ASP A 312 23.71 0.81 -18.49
C ASP A 312 24.92 1.30 -17.68
N THR A 313 26.11 1.33 -18.28
CA THR A 313 27.32 1.78 -17.60
C THR A 313 28.21 2.64 -18.48
N THR A 314 29.07 3.46 -17.87
CA THR A 314 30.19 4.08 -18.57
C THR A 314 31.25 3.01 -18.93
N ALA A 315 32.15 3.33 -19.86
CA ALA A 315 33.19 2.39 -20.31
C ALA A 315 34.18 2.03 -19.20
N GLU A 316 34.36 2.94 -18.24
CA GLU A 316 35.29 2.84 -17.11
C GLU A 316 34.69 2.17 -15.88
N ALA A 317 33.41 1.78 -15.91
CA ALA A 317 32.73 1.15 -14.77
C ALA A 317 33.36 -0.19 -14.39
N SER A 318 33.38 -0.49 -13.09
CA SER A 318 33.85 -1.78 -12.59
C SER A 318 32.92 -2.93 -12.97
N GLU A 319 33.43 -4.17 -13.00
CA GLU A 319 32.61 -5.37 -13.29
C GLU A 319 31.43 -5.54 -12.32
N ALA A 320 31.56 -5.10 -11.07
CA ALA A 320 30.45 -5.14 -10.11
C ALA A 320 29.31 -4.20 -10.51
N VAL A 321 29.64 -2.99 -10.98
CA VAL A 321 28.67 -2.00 -11.43
C VAL A 321 28.00 -2.44 -12.74
N LYS A 322 28.73 -3.10 -13.64
CA LYS A 322 28.17 -3.70 -14.85
C LYS A 322 27.14 -4.78 -14.52
N ALA A 323 27.47 -5.70 -13.61
CA ALA A 323 26.54 -6.73 -13.17
C ALA A 323 25.29 -6.15 -12.49
N GLU A 324 25.45 -5.09 -11.70
CA GLU A 324 24.32 -4.35 -11.12
C GLU A 324 23.45 -3.72 -12.21
N ALA A 325 24.04 -3.03 -13.19
CA ALA A 325 23.31 -2.42 -14.29
C ALA A 325 22.52 -3.46 -15.11
N GLU A 326 23.12 -4.61 -15.43
CA GLU A 326 22.42 -5.69 -16.14
C GLU A 326 21.22 -6.23 -15.34
N ALA A 327 21.37 -6.42 -14.03
CA ALA A 327 20.29 -6.88 -13.17
C ALA A 327 19.16 -5.83 -13.04
N LEU A 328 19.52 -4.54 -12.95
CA LEU A 328 18.56 -3.44 -12.96
C LEU A 328 17.83 -3.36 -14.29
N ASP A 329 18.53 -3.46 -15.42
CA ASP A 329 17.95 -3.37 -16.76
C ASP A 329 16.96 -4.50 -17.02
N ALA A 330 17.35 -5.74 -16.70
CA ALA A 330 16.48 -6.91 -16.82
C ALA A 330 15.21 -6.79 -15.96
N ARG A 331 15.31 -6.17 -14.78
CA ARG A 331 14.16 -5.98 -13.88
C ARG A 331 13.25 -4.83 -14.32
N LEU A 332 13.83 -3.73 -14.80
CA LEU A 332 13.09 -2.49 -15.08
C LEU A 332 12.56 -2.41 -16.51
N GLY A 333 13.26 -2.98 -17.49
CA GLY A 333 12.96 -2.83 -18.91
C GLY A 333 11.65 -3.47 -19.36
N ALA A 334 11.10 -4.41 -18.59
CA ALA A 334 9.84 -5.10 -18.92
C ALA A 334 8.57 -4.26 -18.70
N PHE A 335 8.70 -3.09 -18.06
CA PHE A 335 7.55 -2.34 -17.56
C PHE A 335 7.61 -0.84 -17.86
N VAL A 336 6.43 -0.21 -17.83
CA VAL A 336 6.25 1.24 -17.74
C VAL A 336 5.57 1.58 -16.43
N TYR A 337 6.13 2.54 -15.71
CA TYR A 337 5.80 2.86 -14.33
C TYR A 337 5.01 4.17 -14.25
N ALA A 338 3.85 4.14 -13.59
CA ALA A 338 3.13 5.36 -13.23
C ALA A 338 3.77 5.96 -11.98
N LEU A 339 4.26 7.19 -12.07
CA LEU A 339 5.00 7.87 -11.01
C LEU A 339 4.11 8.87 -10.25
N PRO A 340 4.40 9.12 -8.95
CA PRO A 340 3.87 10.27 -8.25
C PRO A 340 4.18 11.57 -8.98
N THR A 341 3.25 12.53 -8.98
CA THR A 341 3.36 13.79 -9.73
C THR A 341 4.66 14.55 -9.47
N ALA A 342 5.11 14.63 -8.22
CA ALA A 342 6.35 15.32 -7.86
C ALA A 342 7.58 14.65 -8.50
N LYS A 343 7.68 13.33 -8.37
CA LYS A 343 8.79 12.54 -8.94
C LYS A 343 8.78 12.56 -10.46
N GLY A 344 7.60 12.45 -11.08
CA GLY A 344 7.45 12.60 -12.52
C GLY A 344 7.88 13.98 -13.01
N ALA A 345 7.48 15.05 -12.32
CA ALA A 345 7.89 16.41 -12.67
C ALA A 345 9.41 16.59 -12.59
N ASP A 346 10.07 16.07 -11.55
CA ASP A 346 11.54 16.17 -11.42
C ASP A 346 12.29 15.43 -12.54
N LEU A 347 11.68 14.44 -13.19
CA LEU A 347 12.24 13.74 -14.36
C LEU A 347 12.00 14.46 -15.69
N THR A 348 11.04 15.41 -15.76
CA THR A 348 10.57 16.01 -17.01
C THR A 348 10.62 17.54 -17.03
N ARG A 349 11.31 18.19 -16.09
CA ARG A 349 11.39 19.66 -16.02
C ARG A 349 12.04 20.23 -17.29
N ALA A 350 11.45 21.30 -17.83
CA ALA A 350 12.02 22.06 -18.93
C ALA A 350 12.93 23.18 -18.41
N LEU A 351 13.99 23.51 -19.17
CA LEU A 351 15.00 24.49 -18.76
C LEU A 351 14.41 25.88 -18.46
N ASP A 352 13.48 26.33 -19.28
CA ASP A 352 12.78 27.63 -19.15
C ASP A 352 11.99 27.78 -17.84
N THR A 353 11.61 26.66 -17.21
CA THR A 353 10.96 26.64 -15.89
C THR A 353 11.95 26.68 -14.71
N LEU A 354 13.24 26.47 -14.99
CA LEU A 354 14.29 26.39 -13.97
C LEU A 354 15.04 27.71 -13.79
N VAL A 355 15.00 28.59 -14.77
CA VAL A 355 15.81 29.82 -14.82
C VAL A 355 14.95 31.04 -15.06
N GLN A 356 15.39 32.18 -14.54
CA GLN A 356 14.78 33.49 -14.75
C GLN A 356 15.87 34.52 -15.07
N PRO A 357 15.52 35.65 -15.71
CA PRO A 357 16.45 36.77 -15.82
C PRO A 357 16.91 37.21 -14.44
N ARG A 358 18.22 37.39 -14.28
CA ARG A 358 18.79 37.97 -13.06
C ARG A 358 18.27 39.40 -12.92
N GLU A 359 17.64 39.73 -11.79
CA GLU A 359 17.27 41.13 -11.52
C GLU A 359 18.55 41.95 -11.34
N GLU A 360 18.83 42.86 -12.28
CA GLU A 360 19.80 43.93 -12.05
C GLU A 360 19.26 44.78 -10.88
N GLY A 361 20.01 44.79 -9.78
CA GLY A 361 19.60 45.40 -8.53
C GLY A 361 19.00 46.80 -8.70
N ALA A 362 17.94 47.03 -7.93
CA ALA A 362 17.31 48.31 -7.67
C ALA A 362 18.32 49.47 -7.69
N VAL A 363 17.98 50.51 -8.46
CA VAL A 363 18.65 51.81 -8.46
C VAL A 363 18.95 52.22 -7.02
N ASP A 364 20.23 52.39 -6.72
CA ASP A 364 20.71 52.94 -5.46
C ASP A 364 20.17 54.36 -5.31
N LEU A 365 19.05 54.50 -4.60
CA LEU A 365 18.37 55.78 -4.36
C LEU A 365 19.12 56.64 -3.31
N GLU A 366 20.25 56.20 -2.75
CA GLU A 366 21.08 57.04 -1.88
C GLU A 366 22.05 57.96 -2.64
N ALA A 367 22.09 57.92 -3.99
CA ALA A 367 22.92 58.82 -4.78
C ALA A 367 22.25 60.14 -5.21
N VAL A 368 21.02 60.45 -4.77
CA VAL A 368 20.31 61.68 -5.16
C VAL A 368 19.70 62.43 -3.96
N ALA A 369 20.56 62.97 -3.09
CA ALA A 369 20.40 64.24 -2.37
C ALA A 369 21.67 64.41 -1.53
N ASP A 370 22.64 65.23 -1.90
CA ASP A 370 22.53 66.67 -1.68
C ASP A 370 23.54 67.45 -2.56
N PRO A 371 23.10 68.35 -3.47
CA PRO A 371 23.94 69.35 -4.08
C PRO A 371 23.91 70.65 -3.25
N ALA A 372 25.04 70.97 -2.62
CA ALA A 372 25.50 72.32 -2.26
C ALA A 372 24.53 73.28 -1.51
N GLU A 373 24.90 73.65 -0.29
CA GLU A 373 25.19 75.05 0.09
C GLU A 373 26.10 75.16 1.32
#